data_AF-A0A7C3BV26-F1
#
_entry.id   AF-A0A7C3BV26-F1
#
_cell.length_a   1.000
_cell.length_b   1.000
_cell.length_c   1.000
_cell.angle_alpha   90.00
_cell.angle_beta   90.00
_cell.angle_gamma   90.00
#
_symmetry.space_group_name_H-M   'P 1'
#
loop_
_entity.id
_entity.type
_entity.pdbx_description
1 polymer ?
#
loop_
_entity_poly.entity_id
_entity_poly.type
_entity_poly.pdbx_seq_one_letter_code
_entity_poly.pdbx_strand_id
1 'polypeptide(L)' 'PQIQARGMIAEVRHPEAGAFKVVNTPFKFSRTPVHVEKASPDLGEHNREVLGGLLGMTEEEIEALMGQDN' A
#
# COMPACT_ATOMS: atom_id res chain seq x y z
N PRO A 1 -20.40 13.94 -15.80
CA PRO A 1 -21.31 12.99 -15.11
C PRO A 1 -20.76 11.55 -14.99
N GLN A 2 -20.24 10.93 -16.07
CA GLN A 2 -19.90 9.50 -16.07
C GLN A 2 -18.74 9.10 -15.14
N ILE A 3 -17.72 9.96 -15.00
CA ILE A 3 -16.58 9.71 -14.11
C ILE A 3 -17.02 9.55 -12.64
N GLN A 4 -17.91 10.43 -12.18
CA GLN A 4 -18.47 10.39 -10.83
C GLN A 4 -19.45 9.23 -10.68
N ALA A 5 -20.37 9.05 -11.64
CA ALA A 5 -21.37 7.98 -11.62
C ALA A 5 -20.76 6.58 -11.56
N ARG A 6 -19.55 6.40 -12.11
CA ARG A 6 -18.81 5.13 -12.09
C ARG A 6 -17.77 5.03 -10.97
N GLY A 7 -17.66 6.03 -10.10
CA GLY A 7 -16.68 6.04 -9.01
C GLY A 7 -15.25 5.85 -9.51
N MET A 8 -14.87 6.59 -10.56
CA MET A 8 -13.56 6.49 -11.21
C MET A 8 -12.46 7.29 -10.50
N ILE A 9 -12.79 8.03 -9.44
CA ILE A 9 -11.83 8.73 -8.59
C ILE A 9 -11.98 8.16 -7.19
N ALA A 10 -10.87 7.73 -6.59
CA ALA A 10 -10.80 7.30 -5.20
C ALA A 10 -10.08 8.37 -4.37
N GLU A 11 -10.51 8.54 -3.14
CA GLU A 11 -9.82 9.37 -2.15
C GLU A 11 -9.00 8.46 -1.24
N VAL A 12 -7.73 8.78 -1.08
CA VAL A 12 -6.75 8.00 -0.33
C VAL A 12 -6.11 8.91 0.69
N ARG A 13 -5.87 8.38 1.90
CA ARG A 13 -5.19 9.10 2.98
C ARG A 13 -3.82 8.48 3.21
N HIS A 14 -2.78 9.28 3.00
CA HIS A 14 -1.41 8.94 3.36
C HIS A 14 -1.07 9.57 4.72
N PRO A 15 -0.31 8.87 5.60
CA PRO A 15 0.08 9.40 6.91
C PRO A 15 0.75 10.77 6.83
N GLU A 16 1.74 10.92 5.94
CA GLU A 16 2.48 12.18 5.76
C GLU A 16 1.83 13.16 4.77
N ALA A 17 1.44 12.71 3.58
CA ALA A 17 0.93 13.58 2.51
C ALA A 17 -0.56 13.99 2.66
N GLY A 18 -1.28 13.44 3.64
CA GLY A 18 -2.69 13.74 3.86
C GLY A 18 -3.63 13.09 2.84
N ALA A 19 -4.81 13.68 2.63
CA ALA A 19 -5.83 13.14 1.73
C ALA A 19 -5.66 13.66 0.30
N PHE A 20 -5.64 12.76 -0.68
CA PHE A 20 -5.56 13.12 -2.10
C PHE A 20 -6.37 12.17 -2.99
N LYS A 21 -6.57 12.59 -4.24
CA LYS A 21 -7.38 11.87 -5.23
C LYS A 21 -6.50 11.10 -6.19
N VAL A 22 -6.85 9.84 -6.43
CA VAL A 22 -6.22 8.97 -7.42
C VAL A 22 -7.24 8.43 -8.41
N VAL A 23 -6.78 8.05 -9.59
CA VAL A 23 -7.62 7.34 -10.57
C VAL A 23 -7.90 5.95 -10.03
N ASN A 24 -9.18 5.60 -9.92
CA ASN A 24 -9.63 4.27 -9.53
C ASN A 24 -9.63 3.33 -10.73
N THR A 25 -9.70 2.02 -10.49
CA THR A 25 -9.81 1.03 -11.57
C THR A 25 -11.04 1.31 -12.45
N PRO A 26 -10.91 1.24 -13.79
CA PRO A 26 -12.03 1.42 -14.70
C PRO A 26 -12.98 0.20 -14.70
N PHE A 27 -12.49 -0.96 -14.26
CA PHE A 27 -13.22 -2.23 -14.22
C PHE A 27 -14.04 -2.37 -12.94
N LYS A 28 -15.25 -2.94 -13.07
CA LYS A 28 -16.14 -3.23 -11.95
C LYS A 28 -16.47 -4.72 -11.97
N PHE A 29 -15.97 -5.44 -10.98
CA PHE A 29 -16.22 -6.86 -10.82
C PHE A 29 -17.28 -7.08 -9.75
N SER A 30 -18.37 -7.75 -10.09
CA SER A 30 -19.50 -7.97 -9.17
C SER A 30 -19.20 -8.97 -8.05
N ARG A 31 -18.31 -9.95 -8.31
CA ARG A 31 -17.94 -10.99 -7.34
C ARG A 31 -16.71 -10.65 -6.51
N THR A 32 -15.80 -9.84 -7.05
CA THR A 32 -14.53 -9.45 -6.41
C THR A 32 -14.31 -7.95 -6.56
N PRO A 33 -15.07 -7.11 -5.84
CA PRO A 33 -15.01 -5.67 -6.00
C PRO A 33 -13.60 -5.14 -5.74
N VAL A 34 -13.04 -4.48 -6.75
CA VAL A 34 -11.73 -3.85 -6.65
C VAL A 34 -11.90 -2.48 -6.02
N HIS A 35 -11.10 -2.20 -5.00
CA HIS A 35 -11.08 -0.94 -4.27
C HIS A 35 -9.63 -0.56 -3.94
N VAL A 36 -9.36 0.74 -3.85
CA VAL A 36 -8.07 1.25 -3.36
C VAL A 36 -8.15 1.23 -1.84
N GLU A 37 -7.39 0.33 -1.21
CA GLU A 37 -7.48 0.07 0.24
C GLU A 37 -6.66 1.05 1.07
N LYS A 38 -5.45 1.37 0.61
CA LYS A 38 -4.50 2.23 1.34
C LYS A 38 -3.62 3.03 0.40
N ALA A 39 -2.95 4.04 0.95
CA ALA A 39 -1.90 4.75 0.23
C ALA A 39 -0.73 3.83 -0.11
N SER A 40 0.10 4.27 -1.04
CA SER A 40 1.38 3.62 -1.29
C SER A 40 2.18 3.54 0.01
N PRO A 41 2.86 2.41 0.29
CA PRO A 41 3.65 2.28 1.49
C PRO A 41 4.91 3.17 1.44
N ASP A 42 5.39 3.55 2.60
CA ASP A 42 6.68 4.22 2.75
C ASP A 42 7.84 3.24 2.49
N LEU A 43 9.04 3.79 2.28
CA LEU A 43 10.24 2.99 2.09
C LEU A 43 10.47 2.11 3.32
N GLY A 44 10.43 0.79 3.12
CA GLY A 44 10.67 -0.20 4.16
C GLY A 44 9.52 -0.43 5.15
N GLU A 45 8.32 0.14 4.92
CA GLU A 45 7.16 0.03 5.83
C GLU A 45 6.81 -1.42 6.21
N HIS A 46 7.10 -2.38 5.32
CA HIS A 46 6.75 -3.79 5.50
C HIS A 46 7.96 -4.71 5.67
N ASN A 47 9.18 -4.17 5.82
CA ASN A 47 10.40 -4.99 5.89
C ASN A 47 10.35 -5.98 7.05
N ARG A 48 9.96 -5.55 8.26
CA ARG A 48 9.87 -6.43 9.43
C ARG A 48 8.77 -7.49 9.29
N GLU A 49 7.62 -7.13 8.72
CA GLU A 49 6.53 -8.07 8.47
C GLU A 49 6.97 -9.18 7.50
N VAL A 50 7.64 -8.81 6.40
CA VAL A 50 8.06 -9.77 5.39
C VAL A 50 9.27 -10.58 5.84
N LEU A 51 10.35 -9.94 6.28
CA LEU A 51 11.59 -10.61 6.65
C LEU A 51 11.40 -11.48 7.91
N GLY A 52 10.74 -10.95 8.94
CA GLY A 52 10.48 -11.71 10.16
C GLY A 52 9.29 -12.65 10.02
N GLY A 53 8.16 -12.15 9.50
CA GLY A 53 6.91 -12.90 9.47
C GLY A 53 6.82 -13.95 8.36
N LEU A 54 7.24 -13.61 7.13
CA LEU A 54 7.15 -14.54 5.99
C LEU A 54 8.42 -15.36 5.81
N LEU A 55 9.60 -14.77 6.03
CA LEU A 55 10.89 -15.45 5.82
C LEU A 55 11.47 -16.05 7.11
N GLY A 56 10.90 -15.74 8.28
CA GLY A 56 11.33 -16.32 9.56
C GLY A 56 12.72 -15.86 10.02
N MET A 57 13.19 -14.71 9.56
CA MET A 57 14.48 -14.16 9.96
C MET A 57 14.44 -13.68 11.42
N THR A 58 15.56 -13.80 12.10
CA THR A 58 15.76 -13.29 13.45
C THR A 58 15.89 -11.76 13.44
N GLU A 59 15.62 -11.12 14.58
CA GLU A 59 15.76 -9.65 14.68
C GLU A 59 17.20 -9.21 14.39
N GLU A 60 18.19 -10.01 14.80
CA GLU A 60 19.60 -9.75 14.55
C GLU A 60 19.93 -9.75 13.05
N GLU A 61 19.37 -10.68 12.29
CA GLU A 61 19.56 -10.74 10.83
C GLU A 61 18.85 -9.58 10.12
N ILE A 62 17.65 -9.20 10.60
CA ILE A 62 16.87 -8.10 10.03
C ILE A 62 17.59 -6.76 10.26
N GLU A 63 18.08 -6.51 11.47
CA GLU A 63 18.84 -5.31 11.81
C GLU A 63 20.15 -5.23 11.04
N ALA A 64 20.84 -6.35 10.83
CA ALA A 64 22.04 -6.41 9.99
C ALA A 64 21.76 -6.01 8.53
N LEU A 65 20.60 -6.37 7.98
CA LEU A 65 20.21 -6.00 6.62
C LEU A 65 19.75 -4.54 6.52
N MET A 66 18.97 -4.04 7.49
CA MET A 66 18.53 -2.64 7.51
C MET A 66 19.70 -1.67 7.74
N GLY A 67 20.74 -2.09 8.46
CA GLY A 67 21.94 -1.30 8.70
C GLY A 67 22.95 -1.29 7.54
N GLN A 68 22.74 -2.07 6.48
CA GLN A 68 23.64 -2.14 5.31
C GLN A 68 23.36 -1.06 4.25
N ASP A 69 22.25 -0.32 4.35
CA ASP A 69 21.85 0.74 3.40
C ASP A 69 22.37 2.15 3.78
N ASN A 70 23.62 2.26 4.25
CA ASN A 70 24.28 3.56 4.46
C ASN A 70 25.78 3.54 4.15
#